data_AF-A0A6N6T9A3-F1
#
_entry.id   AF-A0A6N6T9A3-F1
#
_cell.length_a   1.000
_cell.length_b   1.000
_cell.length_c   1.000
_cell.angle_alpha   90.00
_cell.angle_beta   90.00
_cell.angle_gamma   90.00
#
_symmetry.space_group_name_H-M   'P 1'
#
loop_
_entity.id
_entity.type
_entity.pdbx_description
1 polymer ?
#
loop_
_entity_poly.entity_id
_entity_poly.type
_entity_poly.pdbx_seq_one_letter_code
_entity_poly.pdbx_strand_id
1 'polypeptide(L)'
;MNPLAVEAVGLMAPGLAGWTTSQAVLTGQRPYVAEPMPAAMATLLPANERRRVTATIKLALQVAQEAMAQADIDAGAVRTVFASSGGDSEILDKICVALTQPDRPVSPTHFHQSVHNTPAGYWAIATGCMQPSLSLPAYDDSFAAGLREAAALAWADQTRVLLVAYDLPPPFPLVERRMIVAPFAVALLLNPAQDYRLAPLRLESGANQPANRLDDAGLEQLRAGNPAARGLPLLCAIARRKAGRVVLSDGGVSLSVEIEP
;
A
#
# COMPACT_ATOMS: atom_id res chain seq x y z
N MET A 1 6.72 12.10 21.96
CA MET A 1 6.48 11.22 20.79
C MET A 1 5.28 10.35 21.11
N ASN A 2 4.29 10.33 20.23
CA ASN A 2 3.05 9.60 20.47
C ASN A 2 3.25 8.12 20.08
N PRO A 3 2.79 7.16 20.90
CA PRO A 3 2.89 5.75 20.58
C PRO A 3 2.13 5.45 19.28
N LEU A 4 2.72 4.61 18.43
CA LEU A 4 2.08 4.02 17.27
C LEU A 4 2.59 2.59 17.17
N ALA A 5 1.75 1.65 16.78
CA ALA A 5 2.15 0.26 16.58
C ALA A 5 1.56 -0.28 15.29
N VAL A 6 2.29 -1.16 14.62
CA VAL A 6 1.74 -2.02 13.59
C VAL A 6 1.11 -3.23 14.27
N GLU A 7 -0.20 -3.43 14.09
CA GLU A 7 -0.91 -4.60 14.61
C GLU A 7 -0.96 -5.74 13.61
N ALA A 8 -1.13 -5.42 12.34
CA ALA A 8 -1.27 -6.39 11.26
C ALA A 8 -0.69 -5.86 9.95
N VAL A 9 -0.26 -6.79 9.10
CA VAL A 9 0.30 -6.50 7.78
C VAL A 9 -0.34 -7.39 6.74
N GLY A 10 -0.76 -6.81 5.62
CA GLY A 10 -1.05 -7.53 4.39
C GLY A 10 0.00 -7.21 3.35
N LEU A 11 0.40 -8.16 2.52
CA LEU A 11 1.49 -7.98 1.56
C LEU A 11 1.25 -8.81 0.29
N MET A 12 1.40 -8.17 -0.87
CA MET A 12 1.30 -8.86 -2.14
C MET A 12 2.26 -8.27 -3.17
N ALA A 13 3.19 -9.09 -3.64
CA ALA A 13 4.06 -8.81 -4.78
C ALA A 13 4.54 -10.15 -5.39
N PRO A 14 5.18 -10.16 -6.59
CA PRO A 14 5.85 -11.35 -7.11
C PRO A 14 6.80 -11.94 -6.06
N GLY A 15 6.69 -13.24 -5.75
CA GLY A 15 7.50 -13.89 -4.71
C GLY A 15 7.17 -13.51 -3.25
N LEU A 16 6.21 -12.60 -3.01
CA LEU A 16 5.77 -12.15 -1.68
C LEU A 16 4.24 -12.20 -1.60
N ALA A 17 3.68 -13.40 -1.53
CA ALA A 17 2.22 -13.63 -1.56
C ALA A 17 1.64 -13.85 -0.16
N GLY A 18 1.52 -12.75 0.59
CA GLY A 18 1.01 -12.71 1.95
C GLY A 18 2.10 -12.44 3.00
N TRP A 19 1.74 -11.84 4.12
CA TRP A 19 2.68 -11.47 5.19
C TRP A 19 3.38 -12.69 5.79
N THR A 20 2.61 -13.70 6.18
CA THR A 20 3.14 -14.92 6.85
C THR A 20 4.09 -15.70 5.94
N THR A 21 3.71 -15.91 4.68
CA THR A 21 4.51 -16.68 3.71
C THR A 21 5.80 -15.95 3.30
N SER A 22 5.76 -14.61 3.34
CA SER A 22 6.88 -13.73 3.00
C SER A 22 7.90 -13.58 4.12
N GLN A 23 7.60 -13.98 5.36
CA GLN A 23 8.49 -13.75 6.52
C GLN A 23 9.91 -14.29 6.31
N ALA A 24 10.05 -15.50 5.76
CA ALA A 24 11.37 -16.09 5.53
C ALA A 24 12.23 -15.28 4.55
N VAL A 25 11.60 -14.62 3.56
CA VAL A 25 12.30 -13.74 2.62
C VAL A 25 12.62 -12.40 3.28
N LEU A 26 11.63 -11.78 3.93
CA LEU A 26 11.80 -10.47 4.60
C LEU A 26 12.83 -10.49 5.74
N THR A 27 12.97 -11.64 6.41
CA THR A 27 13.97 -11.84 7.46
C THR A 27 15.36 -12.19 6.94
N GLY A 28 15.49 -12.52 5.66
CA GLY A 28 16.74 -12.95 5.02
C GLY A 28 17.09 -14.43 5.23
N GLN A 29 16.14 -15.25 5.72
CA GLN A 29 16.31 -16.70 5.85
C GLN A 29 16.27 -17.41 4.48
N ARG A 30 15.59 -16.80 3.50
CA ARG A 30 15.58 -17.22 2.09
C ARG A 30 15.88 -16.02 1.20
N PRO A 31 16.65 -16.19 0.10
CA PRO A 31 16.81 -15.14 -0.89
C PRO A 31 15.48 -14.86 -1.57
N TYR A 32 15.27 -13.61 -2.00
CA TYR A 32 14.10 -13.28 -2.80
C TYR A 32 14.24 -13.81 -4.22
N VAL A 33 13.18 -14.43 -4.70
CA VAL A 33 13.02 -14.86 -6.09
C VAL A 33 11.66 -14.36 -6.55
N ALA A 34 11.65 -13.64 -7.67
CA ALA A 34 10.39 -13.21 -8.27
C ALA A 34 9.63 -14.43 -8.80
N GLU A 35 8.43 -14.64 -8.27
CA GLU A 35 7.52 -15.71 -8.70
C GLU A 35 6.20 -15.11 -9.20
N PRO A 36 5.47 -15.81 -10.08
CA PRO A 36 4.14 -15.37 -10.51
C PRO A 36 3.23 -15.09 -9.31
N MET A 37 2.59 -13.92 -9.33
CA MET A 37 1.66 -13.53 -8.28
C MET A 37 0.34 -14.31 -8.44
N PRO A 38 -0.26 -14.83 -7.35
CA PRO A 38 -1.60 -15.39 -7.42
C PRO A 38 -2.59 -14.33 -7.86
N ALA A 39 -3.64 -14.73 -8.58
CA ALA A 39 -4.67 -13.81 -9.04
C ALA A 39 -5.36 -13.14 -7.85
N ALA A 40 -5.42 -11.81 -7.85
CA ALA A 40 -6.10 -11.09 -6.79
C ALA A 40 -7.62 -11.31 -6.88
N MET A 41 -8.24 -11.84 -5.82
CA MET A 41 -9.63 -12.34 -5.90
C MET A 41 -10.67 -11.32 -5.41
N ALA A 42 -10.30 -10.38 -4.53
CA ALA A 42 -11.21 -9.41 -3.90
C ALA A 42 -12.52 -10.05 -3.40
N THR A 43 -12.40 -11.12 -2.59
CA THR A 43 -13.54 -11.96 -2.18
C THR A 43 -14.54 -11.23 -1.29
N LEU A 44 -14.14 -10.13 -0.65
CA LEU A 44 -15.04 -9.26 0.13
C LEU A 44 -16.10 -8.55 -0.74
N LEU A 45 -15.81 -8.30 -2.02
CA LEU A 45 -16.77 -7.59 -2.87
C LEU A 45 -17.95 -8.49 -3.24
N PRO A 46 -19.19 -7.95 -3.27
CA PRO A 46 -20.32 -8.61 -3.91
C PRO A 46 -20.00 -8.99 -5.36
N ALA A 47 -20.60 -10.08 -5.86
CA ALA A 47 -20.26 -10.64 -7.17
C ALA A 47 -20.36 -9.63 -8.33
N ASN A 48 -21.35 -8.73 -8.29
CA ASN A 48 -21.54 -7.70 -9.31
C ASN A 48 -20.40 -6.68 -9.32
N GLU A 49 -19.99 -6.19 -8.14
CA GLU A 49 -18.88 -5.24 -8.02
C GLU A 49 -17.55 -5.91 -8.34
N ARG A 50 -17.36 -7.16 -7.90
CA ARG A 50 -16.13 -7.94 -8.17
C ARG A 50 -15.85 -8.11 -9.68
N ARG A 51 -16.89 -8.17 -10.51
CA ARG A 51 -16.75 -8.27 -11.98
C ARG A 51 -16.35 -6.95 -12.64
N ARG A 52 -16.57 -5.82 -11.96
CA ARG A 52 -16.33 -4.48 -12.49
C ARG A 52 -14.95 -3.95 -12.11
N VAL A 53 -14.40 -4.36 -10.97
CA VAL A 53 -13.13 -3.84 -10.46
C VAL A 53 -11.90 -4.25 -11.27
N THR A 54 -10.93 -3.34 -11.34
CA THR A 54 -9.65 -3.48 -12.04
C THR A 54 -8.64 -4.31 -11.23
N ALA A 55 -7.51 -4.65 -11.85
CA ALA A 55 -6.40 -5.32 -11.16
C ALA A 55 -5.85 -4.48 -10.00
N THR A 56 -5.76 -3.16 -10.18
CA THR A 56 -5.31 -2.20 -9.15
C THR A 56 -6.21 -2.26 -7.91
N ILE A 57 -7.53 -2.17 -8.11
CA ILE A 57 -8.51 -2.24 -7.03
C ILE A 57 -8.43 -3.60 -6.34
N LYS A 58 -8.39 -4.70 -7.10
CA LYS A 58 -8.31 -6.06 -6.54
C LYS A 58 -7.08 -6.25 -5.66
N LEU A 59 -5.93 -5.74 -6.10
CA LEU A 59 -4.67 -5.84 -5.36
C LEU A 59 -4.74 -5.06 -4.04
N ALA A 60 -5.20 -3.81 -4.08
CA ALA A 60 -5.36 -2.97 -2.88
C ALA A 60 -6.32 -3.61 -1.85
N LEU A 61 -7.48 -4.10 -2.30
CA LEU A 61 -8.45 -4.74 -1.42
C LEU A 61 -7.95 -6.06 -0.84
N GLN A 62 -7.13 -6.81 -1.58
CA GLN A 62 -6.59 -8.08 -1.10
C GLN A 62 -5.64 -7.91 0.09
N VAL A 63 -4.70 -6.96 0.01
CA VAL A 63 -3.78 -6.71 1.13
C VAL A 63 -4.51 -6.07 2.32
N ALA A 64 -5.51 -5.21 2.06
CA ALA A 64 -6.37 -4.67 3.10
C ALA A 64 -7.15 -5.77 3.84
N GLN A 65 -7.73 -6.71 3.08
CA GLN A 65 -8.42 -7.88 3.64
C GLN A 65 -7.47 -8.75 4.47
N GLU A 66 -6.26 -9.00 3.98
CA GLU A 66 -5.28 -9.82 4.69
C GLU A 66 -4.87 -9.19 6.04
N ALA A 67 -4.62 -7.88 6.06
CA ALA A 67 -4.30 -7.16 7.29
C ALA A 67 -5.48 -7.22 8.28
N MET A 68 -6.69 -6.94 7.80
CA MET A 68 -7.88 -6.93 8.66
C MET A 68 -8.26 -8.32 9.17
N ALA A 69 -8.02 -9.38 8.42
CA ALA A 69 -8.30 -10.76 8.86
C ALA A 69 -7.42 -11.21 10.05
N GLN A 70 -6.31 -10.51 10.31
CA GLN A 70 -5.45 -10.74 11.47
C GLN A 70 -5.88 -9.96 12.71
N ALA A 71 -6.79 -9.00 12.56
CA ALA A 71 -7.28 -8.17 13.65
C ALA A 71 -8.73 -8.57 13.99
N ASP A 72 -9.02 -8.77 15.27
CA ASP A 72 -10.38 -9.07 15.74
C ASP A 72 -11.21 -7.78 15.89
N ILE A 73 -11.33 -7.03 14.79
CA ILE A 73 -12.05 -5.75 14.73
C ILE A 73 -12.90 -5.67 13.47
N ASP A 74 -14.02 -4.96 13.57
CA ASP A 74 -14.87 -4.68 12.42
C ASP A 74 -14.17 -3.73 11.44
N ALA A 75 -13.93 -4.20 10.20
CA ALA A 75 -13.37 -3.39 9.13
C ALA A 75 -14.24 -2.17 8.79
N GLY A 76 -15.55 -2.22 9.06
CA GLY A 76 -16.48 -1.10 8.91
C GLY A 76 -16.24 0.06 9.88
N ALA A 77 -15.47 -0.18 10.96
CA ALA A 77 -15.16 0.81 11.99
C ALA A 77 -13.73 1.39 11.87
N VAL A 78 -12.95 1.00 10.87
CA VAL A 78 -11.55 1.41 10.71
C VAL A 78 -11.42 2.52 9.67
N ARG A 79 -10.78 3.63 10.06
CA ARG A 79 -10.40 4.72 9.14
C ARG A 79 -9.33 4.23 8.17
N THR A 80 -9.31 4.76 6.96
CA THR A 80 -8.39 4.27 5.92
C THR A 80 -7.59 5.38 5.25
N VAL A 81 -6.36 5.07 4.88
CA VAL A 81 -5.52 5.89 4.01
C VAL A 81 -5.08 5.02 2.84
N PHE A 82 -5.49 5.38 1.63
CA PHE A 82 -5.05 4.74 0.40
C PHE A 82 -3.96 5.59 -0.26
N ALA A 83 -2.79 5.01 -0.49
CA ALA A 83 -1.65 5.69 -1.07
C ALA A 83 -1.22 5.00 -2.37
N SER A 84 -1.16 5.76 -3.46
CA SER A 84 -0.67 5.26 -4.75
C SER A 84 -0.06 6.41 -5.54
N SER A 85 1.03 6.13 -6.24
CA SER A 85 1.74 7.11 -7.06
C SER A 85 0.89 7.56 -8.24
N GLY A 86 0.34 6.59 -8.98
CA GLY A 86 -0.39 6.84 -10.24
C GLY A 86 -1.88 6.50 -10.20
N GLY A 87 -2.37 5.83 -9.16
CA GLY A 87 -3.72 5.28 -9.16
C GLY A 87 -3.90 4.22 -10.25
N ASP A 88 -5.06 4.22 -10.92
CA ASP A 88 -5.37 3.26 -11.97
C ASP A 88 -4.96 3.77 -13.36
N SER A 89 -3.68 3.58 -13.70
CA SER A 89 -3.12 4.03 -14.97
C SER A 89 -3.69 3.32 -16.20
N GLU A 90 -4.19 2.09 -16.05
CA GLU A 90 -4.83 1.34 -17.15
C GLU A 90 -6.19 1.98 -17.52
N ILE A 91 -6.98 2.37 -16.52
CA ILE A 91 -8.22 3.10 -16.76
C ILE A 91 -7.97 4.48 -17.36
N LEU A 92 -6.96 5.20 -16.86
CA LEU A 92 -6.58 6.50 -17.41
C LEU A 92 -6.18 6.40 -18.89
N ASP A 93 -5.37 5.41 -19.25
CA ASP A 93 -4.99 5.15 -20.64
C ASP A 93 -6.22 4.85 -21.52
N LYS A 94 -7.11 3.95 -21.08
CA LYS A 94 -8.36 3.63 -21.80
C LYS A 94 -9.23 4.86 -22.05
N ILE A 95 -9.33 5.77 -21.08
CA ILE A 95 -10.09 7.02 -21.24
C ILE A 95 -9.40 7.94 -22.23
N CYS A 96 -8.08 8.14 -22.10
CA CYS A 96 -7.30 8.96 -23.04
C CYS A 96 -7.41 8.44 -24.48
N VAL A 97 -7.30 7.12 -24.68
CA VAL A 97 -7.50 6.49 -25.99
C VAL A 97 -8.91 6.75 -26.51
N ALA A 98 -9.95 6.54 -25.70
CA ALA A 98 -11.33 6.81 -26.09
C ALA A 98 -11.55 8.28 -26.52
N LEU A 99 -10.91 9.24 -25.85
CA LEU A 99 -11.00 10.66 -26.21
C LEU A 99 -10.38 11.01 -27.57
N THR A 100 -9.51 10.16 -28.11
CA THR A 100 -8.92 10.34 -29.45
C THR A 100 -9.78 9.77 -30.58
N GLN A 101 -10.80 8.97 -30.26
CA GLN A 101 -11.70 8.34 -31.24
C GLN A 101 -12.85 9.29 -31.66
N PRO A 102 -13.48 9.07 -32.84
CA PRO A 102 -14.73 9.71 -33.20
C PRO A 102 -15.79 9.52 -32.10
N ASP A 103 -16.62 10.53 -31.86
CA ASP A 103 -17.67 10.57 -30.84
C ASP A 103 -17.20 10.44 -29.38
N ARG A 104 -15.88 10.32 -29.14
CA ARG A 104 -15.24 10.29 -27.81
C ARG A 104 -15.95 9.34 -26.82
N PRO A 105 -16.03 8.02 -27.13
CA PRO A 105 -16.87 7.07 -26.39
C PRO A 105 -16.25 6.69 -25.03
N VAL A 106 -16.26 7.63 -24.09
CA VAL A 106 -15.80 7.40 -22.71
C VAL A 106 -16.81 6.53 -21.98
N SER A 107 -16.40 5.33 -21.57
CA SER A 107 -17.22 4.42 -20.76
C SER A 107 -17.54 5.05 -19.39
N PRO A 108 -18.83 5.13 -18.98
CA PRO A 108 -19.20 5.60 -17.64
C PRO A 108 -18.53 4.79 -16.52
N THR A 109 -18.37 3.48 -16.72
CA THR A 109 -17.67 2.61 -15.76
C THR A 109 -16.21 2.98 -15.64
N HIS A 110 -15.51 3.21 -16.75
CA HIS A 110 -14.11 3.66 -16.70
C HIS A 110 -14.00 5.03 -16.05
N PHE A 111 -14.91 5.96 -16.36
CA PHE A 111 -14.91 7.28 -15.74
C PHE A 111 -15.05 7.20 -14.23
N HIS A 112 -16.00 6.41 -13.71
CA HIS A 112 -16.14 6.18 -12.26
C HIS A 112 -14.91 5.53 -11.62
N GLN A 113 -14.15 4.74 -12.37
CA GLN A 113 -12.95 4.06 -11.88
C GLN A 113 -11.66 4.87 -12.05
N SER A 114 -11.73 6.04 -12.69
CA SER A 114 -10.57 6.87 -12.99
C SER A 114 -10.08 7.71 -11.81
N VAL A 115 -10.94 7.91 -10.81
CA VAL A 115 -10.61 8.72 -9.64
C VAL A 115 -9.69 7.95 -8.70
N HIS A 116 -8.72 8.64 -8.12
CA HIS A 116 -7.68 8.03 -7.29
C HIS A 116 -8.24 7.29 -6.07
N ASN A 117 -9.36 7.78 -5.52
CA ASN A 117 -10.06 7.18 -4.39
C ASN A 117 -10.95 5.97 -4.74
N THR A 118 -10.93 5.48 -5.98
CA THR A 118 -11.75 4.32 -6.38
C THR A 118 -11.52 3.09 -5.48
N PRO A 119 -10.27 2.69 -5.14
CA PRO A 119 -10.05 1.58 -4.22
C PRO A 119 -10.65 1.81 -2.82
N ALA A 120 -10.60 3.04 -2.31
CA ALA A 120 -11.23 3.40 -1.03
C ALA A 120 -12.76 3.26 -1.09
N GLY A 121 -13.38 3.70 -2.19
CA GLY A 121 -14.82 3.54 -2.40
C GLY A 121 -15.25 2.07 -2.43
N TYR A 122 -14.51 1.22 -3.14
CA TYR A 122 -14.80 -0.21 -3.16
C TYR A 122 -14.51 -0.91 -1.83
N TRP A 123 -13.53 -0.44 -1.06
CA TRP A 123 -13.32 -0.91 0.31
C TRP A 123 -14.54 -0.62 1.18
N ALA A 124 -15.04 0.63 1.16
CA ALA A 124 -16.23 1.03 1.90
C ALA A 124 -17.47 0.22 1.50
N ILE A 125 -17.67 -0.05 0.20
CA ILE A 125 -18.76 -0.91 -0.28
C ILE A 125 -18.61 -2.34 0.24
N ALA A 126 -17.38 -2.88 0.23
CA ALA A 126 -17.12 -4.26 0.65
C ALA A 126 -17.30 -4.48 2.15
N THR A 127 -16.93 -3.49 2.97
CA THR A 127 -16.89 -3.59 4.43
C THR A 127 -18.04 -2.88 5.14
N GLY A 128 -18.83 -2.07 4.41
CA GLY A 128 -19.81 -1.17 5.01
C GLY A 128 -19.17 0.02 5.76
N CYS A 129 -17.88 0.29 5.55
CA CYS A 129 -17.17 1.34 6.27
C CYS A 129 -17.73 2.74 5.97
N MET A 130 -18.16 3.44 7.01
CA MET A 130 -18.61 4.83 6.95
C MET A 130 -17.63 5.81 7.62
N GLN A 131 -16.45 5.34 8.01
CA GLN A 131 -15.41 6.16 8.63
C GLN A 131 -14.67 7.03 7.58
N PRO A 132 -13.98 8.11 8.03
CA PRO A 132 -13.11 8.88 7.16
C PRO A 132 -12.11 8.01 6.38
N SER A 133 -12.01 8.28 5.08
CA SER A 133 -11.02 7.67 4.19
C SER A 133 -10.31 8.74 3.39
N LEU A 134 -8.97 8.69 3.38
CA LEU A 134 -8.13 9.53 2.53
C LEU A 134 -7.57 8.73 1.36
N SER A 135 -7.35 9.40 0.23
CA SER A 135 -6.63 8.84 -0.91
C SER A 135 -5.63 9.88 -1.39
N LEU A 136 -4.34 9.55 -1.38
CA LEU A 136 -3.28 10.51 -1.64
C LEU A 136 -2.23 9.96 -2.62
N PRO A 137 -1.77 10.81 -3.55
CA PRO A 137 -0.55 10.60 -4.31
C PRO A 137 0.60 11.46 -3.78
N ALA A 138 1.81 10.90 -3.74
CA ALA A 138 3.04 11.64 -3.52
C ALA A 138 4.19 11.10 -4.40
N TYR A 139 3.87 10.73 -5.65
CA TYR A 139 4.83 10.15 -6.60
C TYR A 139 5.60 8.96 -5.97
N ASP A 140 6.94 8.95 -6.05
CA ASP A 140 7.80 7.92 -5.44
C ASP A 140 7.71 7.85 -3.91
N ASP A 141 7.22 8.90 -3.27
CA ASP A 141 7.14 9.01 -1.82
C ASP A 141 5.75 8.67 -1.26
N SER A 142 4.84 8.16 -2.12
CA SER A 142 3.44 7.85 -1.75
C SER A 142 3.32 6.95 -0.52
N PHE A 143 4.20 5.95 -0.37
CA PHE A 143 4.22 5.10 0.82
C PHE A 143 4.52 5.90 2.10
N ALA A 144 5.56 6.73 2.10
CA ALA A 144 5.98 7.48 3.27
C ALA A 144 4.97 8.59 3.63
N ALA A 145 4.46 9.30 2.63
CA ALA A 145 3.39 10.28 2.80
C ALA A 145 2.12 9.62 3.38
N GLY A 146 1.76 8.43 2.87
CA GLY A 146 0.65 7.62 3.38
C GLY A 146 0.85 7.20 4.83
N LEU A 147 2.05 6.72 5.18
CA LEU A 147 2.40 6.33 6.55
C LEU A 147 2.32 7.51 7.52
N ARG A 148 2.84 8.68 7.12
CA ARG A 148 2.77 9.91 7.91
C ARG A 148 1.32 10.35 8.12
N GLU A 149 0.50 10.33 7.07
CA GLU A 149 -0.91 10.71 7.15
C GLU A 149 -1.70 9.74 8.03
N ALA A 150 -1.47 8.43 7.88
CA ALA A 150 -2.14 7.42 8.68
C ALA A 150 -1.74 7.52 10.17
N ALA A 151 -0.48 7.82 10.47
CA ALA A 151 -0.01 8.09 11.83
C ALA A 151 -0.64 9.36 12.41
N ALA A 152 -0.70 10.44 11.63
CA ALA A 152 -1.32 11.70 12.04
C ALA A 152 -2.81 11.50 12.38
N LEU A 153 -3.55 10.81 11.52
CA LEU A 153 -4.95 10.44 11.76
C LEU A 153 -5.11 9.56 13.00
N ALA A 154 -4.26 8.54 13.16
CA ALA A 154 -4.31 7.66 14.31
C ALA A 154 -4.12 8.42 15.63
N TRP A 155 -3.16 9.34 15.67
CA TRP A 155 -2.91 10.17 16.84
C TRP A 155 -3.98 11.23 17.09
N ALA A 156 -4.47 11.89 16.04
CA ALA A 156 -5.49 12.93 16.18
C ALA A 156 -6.80 12.36 16.73
N ASP A 157 -7.22 11.21 16.22
CA ASP A 157 -8.52 10.61 16.54
C ASP A 157 -8.42 9.49 17.58
N GLN A 158 -7.21 9.16 18.06
CA GLN A 158 -6.93 8.07 19.01
C GLN A 158 -7.60 6.75 18.58
N THR A 159 -7.47 6.41 17.30
CA THR A 159 -8.16 5.30 16.65
C THR A 159 -7.23 4.50 15.75
N ARG A 160 -7.61 3.26 15.45
CA ARG A 160 -6.94 2.46 14.43
C ARG A 160 -7.12 3.06 13.04
N VAL A 161 -6.07 2.99 12.24
CA VAL A 161 -6.04 3.44 10.85
C VAL A 161 -5.38 2.38 9.98
N LEU A 162 -6.05 1.98 8.90
CA LEU A 162 -5.49 1.08 7.90
C LEU A 162 -4.85 1.91 6.77
N LEU A 163 -3.53 1.87 6.68
CA LEU A 163 -2.80 2.34 5.50
C LEU A 163 -2.81 1.23 4.45
N VAL A 164 -3.15 1.56 3.20
CA VAL A 164 -3.04 0.66 2.04
C VAL A 164 -2.24 1.36 0.96
N ALA A 165 -1.02 0.90 0.70
CA ALA A 165 -0.15 1.42 -0.36
C ALA A 165 -0.07 0.41 -1.52
N TYR A 166 -0.25 0.88 -2.76
CA TYR A 166 -0.31 0.00 -3.92
C TYR A 166 0.08 0.71 -5.21
N ASP A 167 0.78 0.01 -6.10
CA ASP A 167 1.08 0.48 -7.45
C ASP A 167 1.28 -0.72 -8.41
N LEU A 168 0.80 -0.58 -9.65
CA LEU A 168 0.96 -1.56 -10.72
C LEU A 168 1.77 -0.95 -11.89
N PRO A 169 2.45 -1.79 -12.68
CA PRO A 169 3.04 -1.38 -13.96
C PRO A 169 2.00 -0.70 -14.84
N PRO A 170 2.25 0.53 -15.32
CA PRO A 170 1.33 1.19 -16.23
C PRO A 170 1.40 0.53 -17.63
N PRO A 171 0.36 0.68 -18.46
CA PRO A 171 0.38 0.17 -19.83
C PRO A 171 1.35 0.96 -20.71
N PHE A 172 1.71 0.41 -21.88
CA PHE A 172 2.29 1.20 -22.96
C PHE A 172 1.25 2.21 -23.47
N PRO A 173 1.60 3.47 -23.74
CA PRO A 173 2.96 4.04 -23.77
C PRO A 173 3.41 4.66 -22.44
N LEU A 174 2.55 4.72 -21.42
CA LEU A 174 2.84 5.36 -20.14
C LEU A 174 4.08 4.76 -19.45
N VAL A 175 4.31 3.45 -19.59
CA VAL A 175 5.49 2.75 -19.05
C VAL A 175 6.82 3.31 -19.54
N GLU A 176 6.87 3.92 -20.74
CA GLU A 176 8.10 4.54 -21.27
C GLU A 176 8.48 5.82 -20.53
N ARG A 177 7.50 6.48 -19.88
CA ARG A 177 7.70 7.72 -19.13
C ARG A 177 7.74 7.49 -17.63
N ARG A 178 7.09 6.44 -17.15
CA ARG A 178 7.02 6.09 -15.74
C ARG A 178 7.09 4.57 -15.59
N MET A 179 8.30 4.05 -15.45
CA MET A 179 8.49 2.62 -15.23
C MET A 179 8.13 2.24 -13.79
N ILE A 180 7.24 1.26 -13.65
CA ILE A 180 7.03 0.50 -12.42
C ILE A 180 7.37 -0.95 -12.74
N VAL A 181 8.36 -1.52 -12.05
CA VAL A 181 9.02 -2.78 -12.47
C VAL A 181 8.18 -4.03 -12.19
N ALA A 182 7.28 -3.95 -11.22
CA ALA A 182 6.40 -5.05 -10.82
C ALA A 182 5.23 -4.51 -9.97
N PRO A 183 4.09 -5.24 -9.91
CA PRO A 183 3.04 -4.95 -8.94
C PRO A 183 3.55 -5.06 -7.51
N PHE A 184 3.12 -4.15 -6.64
CA PHE A 184 3.36 -4.22 -5.21
C PHE A 184 2.18 -3.61 -4.48
N ALA A 185 1.73 -4.26 -3.42
CA ALA A 185 0.84 -3.66 -2.45
C ALA A 185 1.15 -4.14 -1.04
N VAL A 186 0.88 -3.26 -0.08
CA VAL A 186 1.01 -3.53 1.35
C VAL A 186 -0.11 -2.81 2.09
N ALA A 187 -0.62 -3.45 3.14
CA ALA A 187 -1.50 -2.81 4.10
C ALA A 187 -0.88 -2.87 5.50
N LEU A 188 -0.95 -1.78 6.25
CA LEU A 188 -0.51 -1.69 7.66
C LEU A 188 -1.70 -1.25 8.50
N LEU A 189 -2.14 -2.08 9.42
CA LEU A 189 -3.09 -1.66 10.46
C LEU A 189 -2.30 -1.00 11.59
N LEU A 190 -2.48 0.30 11.74
CA LEU A 190 -1.79 1.11 12.73
C LEU A 190 -2.70 1.36 13.93
N ASN A 191 -2.16 1.18 15.13
CA ASN A 191 -2.86 1.44 16.38
C ASN A 191 -2.07 2.43 17.24
N PRO A 192 -2.68 3.56 17.66
CA PRO A 192 -2.07 4.48 18.61
C PRO A 192 -2.13 3.97 20.06
N ALA A 193 -2.97 2.97 20.34
CA ALA A 193 -3.03 2.29 21.63
C ALA A 193 -1.95 1.20 21.76
N GLN A 194 -1.68 0.82 23.00
CA GLN A 194 -0.53 0.02 23.38
C GLN A 194 -0.75 -1.50 23.36
N ASP A 195 -1.92 -1.96 22.94
CA ASP A 195 -2.36 -3.34 23.09
C ASP A 195 -2.24 -4.10 21.76
N TYR A 196 -1.64 -5.29 21.79
CA TYR A 196 -1.41 -6.20 20.64
C TYR A 196 -0.54 -5.62 19.50
N ARG A 197 0.77 -5.91 19.49
CA ARG A 197 1.72 -5.30 18.54
C ARG A 197 2.55 -6.33 17.78
N LEU A 198 2.69 -6.14 16.47
CA LEU A 198 3.80 -6.70 15.70
C LEU A 198 5.08 -5.87 15.90
N ALA A 199 4.94 -4.53 15.91
CA ALA A 199 6.06 -3.61 16.08
C ALA A 199 5.60 -2.21 16.51
N PRO A 200 6.00 -1.72 17.70
CA PRO A 200 5.97 -0.29 18.02
C PRO A 200 6.80 0.53 17.03
N LEU A 201 6.27 1.67 16.61
CA LEU A 201 6.89 2.64 15.72
C LEU A 201 7.00 4.01 16.40
N ARG A 202 8.11 4.71 16.15
CA ARG A 202 8.24 6.15 16.38
C ARG A 202 8.63 6.83 15.09
N LEU A 203 7.83 7.81 14.68
CA LEU A 203 8.02 8.53 13.44
C LEU A 203 8.59 9.91 13.75
N GLU A 204 9.68 10.25 13.07
CA GLU A 204 10.33 11.55 13.15
C GLU A 204 10.62 12.07 11.74
N SER A 205 10.18 13.30 11.47
CA SER A 205 10.63 14.02 10.29
C SER A 205 12.07 14.51 10.51
N GLY A 206 12.97 14.13 9.61
CA GLY A 206 14.38 14.44 9.72
C GLY A 206 14.91 15.28 8.57
N ALA A 207 16.15 15.73 8.73
CA ALA A 207 16.94 16.27 7.63
C ALA A 207 17.08 15.22 6.51
N ASN A 208 17.31 15.71 5.28
CA ASN A 208 17.42 14.89 4.08
C ASN A 208 18.57 13.87 4.19
N GLN A 209 18.22 12.65 4.58
CA GLN A 209 19.05 11.46 4.67
C GLN A 209 18.65 10.47 3.57
N PRO A 210 19.61 9.72 3.02
CA PRO A 210 19.30 8.72 2.01
C PRO A 210 18.41 7.62 2.60
N ALA A 211 17.38 7.23 1.84
CA ALA A 211 16.51 6.13 2.22
C ALA A 211 17.30 4.81 2.35
N ASN A 212 16.90 3.96 3.30
CA ASN A 212 17.52 2.66 3.46
C ASN A 212 17.36 1.80 2.20
N ARG A 213 18.42 1.04 1.92
CA ARG A 213 18.48 0.04 0.87
C ARG A 213 18.43 -1.36 1.47
N LEU A 214 18.12 -2.34 0.64
CA LEU A 214 18.10 -3.75 1.01
C LEU A 214 19.34 -4.47 0.48
N ASP A 215 19.85 -5.43 1.26
CA ASP A 215 21.03 -6.21 0.88
C ASP A 215 20.71 -7.23 -0.23
N ASP A 216 19.49 -7.78 -0.22
CA ASP A 216 19.01 -8.64 -1.28
C ASP A 216 18.74 -7.80 -2.55
N ALA A 217 19.46 -8.10 -3.62
CA ALA A 217 19.42 -7.33 -4.87
C ALA A 217 18.03 -7.31 -5.53
N GLY A 218 17.27 -8.41 -5.44
CA GLY A 218 15.94 -8.49 -6.04
C GLY A 218 14.91 -7.72 -5.23
N LEU A 219 14.98 -7.77 -3.89
CA LEU A 219 14.18 -6.89 -3.03
C LEU A 219 14.54 -5.43 -3.24
N GLU A 220 15.82 -5.09 -3.38
CA GLU A 220 16.25 -3.71 -3.64
C GLU A 220 15.75 -3.22 -5.01
N GLN A 221 15.76 -4.06 -6.04
CA GLN A 221 15.19 -3.72 -7.34
C GLN A 221 13.68 -3.46 -7.23
N LEU A 222 12.95 -4.29 -6.47
CA LEU A 222 11.52 -4.10 -6.23
C LEU A 222 11.26 -2.79 -5.45
N ARG A 223 11.99 -2.56 -4.36
CA ARG A 223 11.94 -1.32 -3.56
C ARG A 223 12.25 -0.09 -4.42
N ALA A 224 13.23 -0.20 -5.32
CA ALA A 224 13.64 0.90 -6.19
C ALA A 224 12.67 1.16 -7.35
N GLY A 225 11.99 0.13 -7.83
CA GLY A 225 11.19 0.18 -9.04
C GLY A 225 9.67 0.26 -8.81
N ASN A 226 9.20 0.33 -7.56
CA ASN A 226 7.78 0.54 -7.27
C ASN A 226 7.62 1.49 -6.05
N PRO A 227 6.84 2.59 -6.16
CA PRO A 227 6.65 3.55 -5.06
C PRO A 227 6.05 2.95 -3.79
N ALA A 228 5.04 2.09 -3.88
CA ALA A 228 4.51 1.35 -2.74
C ALA A 228 5.56 0.42 -2.10
N ALA A 229 6.47 -0.14 -2.89
CA ALA A 229 7.56 -1.01 -2.41
C ALA A 229 8.66 -0.26 -1.66
N ARG A 230 8.65 1.09 -1.64
CA ARG A 230 9.59 1.90 -0.84
C ARG A 230 9.48 1.61 0.66
N GLY A 231 8.36 1.03 1.10
CA GLY A 231 8.17 0.53 2.46
C GLY A 231 8.91 -0.76 2.81
N LEU A 232 9.51 -1.48 1.86
CA LEU A 232 10.16 -2.77 2.12
C LEU A 232 11.20 -2.76 3.26
N PRO A 233 12.08 -1.76 3.42
CA PRO A 233 12.99 -1.70 4.57
C PRO A 233 12.27 -1.72 5.92
N LEU A 234 11.12 -1.04 6.03
CA LEU A 234 10.28 -1.08 7.22
C LEU A 234 9.68 -2.48 7.42
N LEU A 235 9.17 -3.11 6.35
CA LEU A 235 8.61 -4.47 6.42
C LEU A 235 9.65 -5.51 6.84
N CYS A 236 10.87 -5.44 6.29
CA CYS A 236 11.98 -6.29 6.70
C CYS A 236 12.32 -6.11 8.18
N ALA A 237 12.35 -4.87 8.67
CA ALA A 237 12.67 -4.58 10.06
C ALA A 237 11.56 -5.07 11.02
N ILE A 238 10.28 -4.88 10.66
CA ILE A 238 9.13 -5.43 11.40
C ILE A 238 9.20 -6.97 11.42
N ALA A 239 9.43 -7.62 10.27
CA ALA A 239 9.50 -9.08 10.18
C ALA A 239 10.64 -9.67 11.03
N ARG A 240 11.77 -8.97 11.12
CA ARG A 240 12.93 -9.39 11.93
C ARG A 240 12.72 -9.21 13.43
N ARG A 241 11.72 -8.42 13.86
CA ARG A 241 11.47 -8.07 15.27
C ARG A 241 12.73 -7.57 15.99
N LYS A 242 13.48 -6.69 15.32
CA LYS A 242 14.69 -6.09 15.88
C LYS A 242 14.49 -4.61 16.07
N ALA A 243 14.99 -4.11 17.20
CA ALA A 243 15.16 -2.69 17.39
C ALA A 243 15.99 -2.10 16.25
N GLY A 244 15.57 -0.97 15.71
CA GLY A 244 16.29 -0.36 14.60
C GLY A 244 15.66 0.91 14.10
N ARG A 245 16.38 1.59 13.21
CA ARG A 245 15.93 2.82 12.56
C ARG A 245 15.89 2.59 11.05
N VAL A 246 14.76 2.92 10.45
CA VAL A 246 14.54 2.90 9.00
C VAL A 246 14.28 4.31 8.51
N VAL A 247 14.98 4.74 7.47
CA VAL A 247 14.81 6.03 6.80
C VAL A 247 14.09 5.80 5.48
N LEU A 248 12.97 6.47 5.30
CA LEU A 248 12.15 6.49 4.08
C LEU A 248 12.28 7.88 3.42
N SER A 249 12.20 7.92 2.08
CA SER A 249 12.14 9.18 1.32
C SER A 249 10.72 9.77 1.41
N ASP A 250 10.61 11.09 1.58
CA ASP A 250 9.33 11.80 1.73
C ASP A 250 9.42 13.25 1.19
N GLY A 251 9.28 13.45 -0.12
CA GLY A 251 9.07 14.78 -0.73
C GLY A 251 10.24 15.75 -0.57
N GLY A 252 11.48 15.25 -0.56
CA GLY A 252 12.68 16.05 -0.33
C GLY A 252 13.07 16.20 1.15
N VAL A 253 12.28 15.64 2.07
CA VAL A 253 12.68 15.34 3.45
C VAL A 253 12.74 13.83 3.67
N SER A 254 13.09 13.41 4.88
CA SER A 254 13.16 12.00 5.24
C SER A 254 12.21 11.70 6.39
N LEU A 255 11.53 10.57 6.30
CA LEU A 255 10.76 10.00 7.40
C LEU A 255 11.60 8.92 8.08
N SER A 256 12.06 9.22 9.29
CA SER A 256 12.74 8.26 10.16
C SER A 256 11.70 7.49 10.96
N VAL A 257 11.79 6.17 10.91
CA VAL A 257 10.92 5.24 11.65
C VAL A 257 11.79 4.41 12.57
N GLU A 258 11.74 4.69 13.86
CA GLU A 258 12.32 3.80 14.87
C GLU A 258 11.34 2.68 15.16
N ILE A 259 11.88 1.48 15.30
CA ILE A 259 11.13 0.25 15.55
C ILE A 259 11.66 -0.29 16.87
N GLU A 260 10.77 -0.56 17.81
CA GLU A 260 11.09 -1.21 19.07
C GLU A 260 10.54 -2.65 19.04
N PRO A 261 11.24 -3.64 19.62
CA PRO A 261 10.78 -5.04 19.68
C PRO A 261 9.67 -5.26 20.70
#